data_AF-A0A958SLG9-F1
#
_entry.id   AF-A0A958SLG9-F1
#
_cell.length_a   1.000
_cell.length_b   1.000
_cell.length_c   1.000
_cell.angle_alpha   90.00
_cell.angle_beta   90.00
_cell.angle_gamma   90.00
#
_symmetry.space_group_name_H-M   'P 1'
#
loop_
_entity.id
_entity.type
_entity.pdbx_description
1 polymer ?
#
loop_
_entity_poly.entity_id
_entity_poly.type
_entity_poly.pdbx_seq_one_letter_code
_entity_poly.pdbx_strand_id
1 'polypeptide(L)'
;MKPINKLEISIITIFVLIASFVVQGSLDNESLSELLDGEIKKVVTQQNKQIVIAGSFSKSKLIRINSDRTIDWEFTEKMAQSGMNSEIRALANQENQLIIGGEFTHIGQSLVGYIAKLDAEGNLDTNFVKNSGVGFDDRVNEIIVQPDGKYVILGDFTSYNGEKAPHIARLFPDGKFDSSFQVDSGFDQAPHFAKLSHDGKILYVSGPFRSYQNKNMPYLAKISLDSGRLHQ
;
A
#
# COMPACT_ATOMS: atom_id res chain seq x y z
N MET A 1 21.76 31.09 -5.38
CA MET A 1 21.32 29.88 -4.65
C MET A 1 20.38 29.11 -5.56
N LYS A 2 20.74 27.89 -5.96
CA LYS A 2 19.89 27.03 -6.81
C LYS A 2 18.80 26.39 -5.94
N PRO A 3 17.53 26.32 -6.38
CA PRO A 3 16.50 25.62 -5.63
C PRO A 3 16.77 24.11 -5.68
N ILE A 4 16.71 23.46 -4.53
CA ILE A 4 16.83 22.01 -4.41
C ILE A 4 15.44 21.41 -4.74
N ASN A 5 15.42 20.50 -5.71
CA ASN A 5 14.20 19.83 -6.18
C ASN A 5 13.61 18.93 -5.09
N LYS A 6 12.28 18.98 -4.96
CA LYS A 6 11.46 18.39 -3.89
C LYS A 6 11.27 16.87 -3.98
N LEU A 7 12.18 16.13 -4.61
CA LEU A 7 12.01 14.70 -4.91
C LEU A 7 13.10 13.74 -4.39
N GLU A 8 14.05 14.20 -3.59
CA GLU A 8 14.98 13.31 -2.85
C GLU A 8 14.76 13.36 -1.33
N ILE A 9 13.51 13.51 -0.91
CA ILE A 9 13.12 13.64 0.51
C ILE A 9 12.74 12.27 1.12
N SER A 10 12.71 11.18 0.35
CA SER A 10 12.01 9.95 0.76
C SER A 10 12.79 8.94 1.62
N ILE A 11 14.10 9.09 1.85
CA ILE A 11 14.87 8.17 2.72
C ILE A 11 15.76 8.95 3.69
N ILE A 12 16.39 10.02 3.21
CA ILE A 12 17.25 10.88 4.02
C ILE A 12 16.43 11.64 5.10
N THR A 13 15.17 11.99 4.85
CA THR A 13 14.37 12.70 5.86
C THR A 13 13.92 11.79 7.00
N ILE A 14 13.76 10.48 6.77
CA ILE A 14 13.49 9.53 7.87
C ILE A 14 14.76 9.40 8.73
N PHE A 15 15.94 9.21 8.13
CA PHE A 15 17.20 9.17 8.88
C PHE A 15 17.54 10.50 9.60
N VAL A 16 17.28 11.66 8.98
CA VAL A 16 17.59 12.98 9.56
C VAL A 16 16.55 13.41 10.62
N LEU A 17 15.29 12.98 10.55
CA LEU A 17 14.33 13.22 11.64
C LEU A 17 14.60 12.32 12.86
N ILE A 18 15.20 11.14 12.65
CA ILE A 18 15.48 10.14 13.71
C ILE A 18 16.87 10.38 14.34
N ALA A 19 17.85 10.90 13.60
CA ALA A 19 19.23 11.11 14.09
C ALA A 19 19.43 12.33 15.01
N SER A 20 18.39 12.86 15.66
CA SER A 20 18.53 14.01 16.57
C SER A 20 17.74 13.82 17.87
N PHE A 21 18.53 13.66 18.93
CA PHE A 21 18.22 13.65 20.37
C PHE A 21 17.78 12.31 20.99
N VAL A 22 18.73 11.73 21.73
CA VAL A 22 18.50 10.74 22.79
C VAL A 22 18.00 11.48 24.03
N VAL A 23 16.73 11.29 24.35
CA VAL A 23 16.17 11.48 25.70
C VAL A 23 15.53 10.13 26.04
N GLN A 24 15.63 9.66 27.28
CA GLN A 24 14.96 8.42 27.69
C GLN A 24 13.50 8.41 27.22
N GLY A 25 13.18 7.44 26.33
CA GLY A 25 11.88 7.33 25.66
C GLY A 25 11.90 7.66 24.16
N SER A 26 12.90 8.37 23.62
CA SER A 26 13.06 8.56 22.18
C SER A 26 13.43 7.25 21.47
N LEU A 27 12.91 7.01 20.26
CA LEU A 27 13.42 5.98 19.33
C LEU A 27 14.95 5.96 19.34
N ASP A 28 15.55 4.97 19.99
CA ASP A 28 16.98 4.71 19.83
C ASP A 28 17.22 3.88 18.57
N ASN A 29 18.42 4.05 18.00
CA ASN A 29 18.78 3.34 16.77
C ASN A 29 18.84 1.82 16.99
N GLU A 30 19.06 1.35 18.22
CA GLU A 30 19.11 -0.07 18.56
C GLU A 30 17.73 -0.72 18.39
N SER A 31 16.69 -0.19 19.04
CA SER A 31 15.31 -0.69 18.93
C SER A 31 14.79 -0.63 17.49
N LEU A 32 15.14 0.42 16.74
CA LEU A 32 14.78 0.53 15.33
C LEU A 32 15.51 -0.49 14.46
N SER A 33 16.81 -0.70 14.69
CA SER A 33 17.59 -1.67 13.92
C SER A 33 17.13 -3.11 14.13
N GLU A 34 16.63 -3.42 15.33
CA GLU A 34 16.07 -4.73 15.64
C GLU A 34 14.71 -5.01 14.98
N LEU A 35 13.91 -3.97 14.74
CA LEU A 35 12.59 -4.09 14.13
C LEU A 35 12.63 -3.91 12.61
N LEU A 36 13.49 -3.02 12.10
CA LEU A 36 13.66 -2.68 10.69
C LEU A 36 14.84 -3.44 10.07
N ASP A 37 14.85 -4.76 10.25
CA ASP A 37 15.93 -5.65 9.79
C ASP A 37 15.81 -6.08 8.32
N GLY A 38 14.98 -5.39 7.55
CA GLY A 38 14.69 -5.66 6.14
C GLY A 38 14.37 -4.41 5.35
N GLU A 39 14.08 -4.57 4.07
CA GLU A 39 13.76 -3.45 3.19
C GLU A 39 12.43 -2.81 3.59
N ILE A 40 12.44 -1.49 3.81
CA ILE A 40 11.22 -0.69 3.95
C ILE A 40 10.56 -0.59 2.58
N LYS A 41 9.34 -1.13 2.44
CA LYS A 41 8.58 -1.08 1.20
C LYS A 41 7.69 0.15 1.12
N LYS A 42 7.08 0.53 2.25
CA LYS A 42 6.13 1.66 2.29
C LYS A 42 6.09 2.33 3.65
N VAL A 43 5.82 3.63 3.62
CA VAL A 43 5.59 4.45 4.82
C VAL A 43 4.35 5.31 4.59
N VAL A 44 3.44 5.34 5.57
CA VAL A 44 2.25 6.21 5.56
C VAL A 44 2.14 6.97 6.87
N THR A 45 1.41 8.09 6.84
CA THR A 45 1.08 8.87 8.03
C THR A 45 -0.40 8.75 8.34
N GLN A 46 -0.72 8.60 9.62
CA GLN A 46 -2.07 8.65 10.17
C GLN A 46 -2.42 10.07 10.62
N GLN A 47 -3.71 10.38 10.81
CA GLN A 47 -4.18 11.74 11.12
C GLN A 47 -3.63 12.26 12.46
N ASN A 48 -3.38 11.36 13.40
CA ASN A 48 -2.76 11.64 14.70
C ASN A 48 -1.22 11.80 14.63
N LYS A 49 -0.65 11.95 13.43
CA LYS A 49 0.79 12.05 13.16
C LYS A 49 1.59 10.80 13.53
N GLN A 50 0.93 9.67 13.77
CA GLN A 50 1.61 8.38 13.80
C GLN A 50 2.12 8.03 12.40
N ILE A 51 3.23 7.30 12.36
CA ILE A 51 3.83 6.79 11.13
C ILE A 51 3.69 5.29 11.15
N VAL A 52 3.18 4.70 10.07
CA VAL A 52 3.14 3.24 9.90
C VAL A 52 4.10 2.86 8.78
N ILE A 53 4.97 1.90 9.08
CA ILE A 53 6.03 1.42 8.21
C ILE A 53 5.73 -0.04 7.87
N ALA A 54 5.69 -0.35 6.58
CA ALA A 54 5.59 -1.71 6.06
C ALA A 54 6.90 -2.11 5.38
N GLY A 55 7.29 -3.37 5.53
CA GLY A 55 8.49 -3.88 4.89
C GLY A 55 8.72 -5.37 5.07
N SER A 56 9.86 -5.82 4.58
CA SER A 56 10.32 -7.21 4.61
C SER A 56 11.00 -7.55 5.95
N PHE A 57 10.36 -7.18 7.07
CA PHE A 57 10.93 -7.32 8.41
C PHE A 57 10.70 -8.72 8.97
N SER A 58 11.64 -9.27 9.74
CA SER A 58 11.51 -10.63 10.29
C SER A 58 10.51 -10.69 11.47
N LYS A 59 10.48 -9.64 12.32
CA LYS A 59 9.69 -9.63 13.56
C LYS A 59 8.23 -9.21 13.36
N SER A 60 7.99 -8.07 12.73
CA SER A 60 6.63 -7.54 12.47
C SER A 60 6.56 -6.92 11.09
N LYS A 61 5.56 -7.28 10.28
CA LYS A 61 5.40 -6.72 8.92
C LYS A 61 4.92 -5.26 8.92
N LEU A 62 4.38 -4.79 10.05
CA LEU A 62 3.99 -3.40 10.29
C LEU A 62 4.56 -2.90 11.61
N ILE A 63 5.22 -1.76 11.56
CA ILE A 63 5.71 -1.06 12.75
C ILE A 63 5.03 0.30 12.79
N ARG A 64 4.53 0.68 13.96
CA ARG A 64 3.94 2.01 14.16
C ARG A 64 4.79 2.84 15.12
N ILE A 65 5.02 4.08 14.73
CA ILE A 65 5.74 5.09 15.48
C ILE A 65 4.74 6.16 15.91
N ASN A 66 4.79 6.53 17.19
CA ASN A 66 3.99 7.58 17.80
C ASN A 66 4.43 8.98 17.37
N SER A 67 3.53 9.95 17.54
CA SER A 67 3.82 11.35 17.20
C SER A 67 4.97 11.97 18.02
N ASP A 68 5.25 11.41 19.20
CA ASP A 68 6.37 11.78 20.07
C ASP A 68 7.68 11.04 19.74
N ARG A 69 7.69 10.28 18.63
CA ARG A 69 8.84 9.49 18.18
C ARG A 69 9.22 8.37 19.14
N THR A 70 8.23 7.76 19.79
CA THR A 70 8.36 6.44 20.45
C THR A 70 7.76 5.34 19.56
N ILE A 71 8.08 4.07 19.82
CA ILE A 71 7.40 2.94 19.16
C ILE A 71 6.04 2.74 19.82
N ASP A 72 4.99 2.56 19.01
CA ASP A 72 3.73 1.99 19.48
C ASP A 72 3.89 0.47 19.61
N TRP A 73 4.32 0.04 20.80
CA TRP A 73 4.58 -1.37 21.09
C TRP A 73 3.31 -2.21 21.07
N GLU A 74 2.17 -1.66 21.52
CA GLU A 74 0.90 -2.41 21.52
C GLU A 74 0.50 -2.79 20.09
N PHE A 75 0.55 -1.84 19.17
CA PHE A 75 0.29 -2.12 17.76
C PHE A 75 1.37 -3.02 17.14
N THR A 76 2.64 -2.71 17.38
CA THR A 76 3.76 -3.41 16.74
C THR A 76 3.85 -4.87 17.18
N GLU A 77 3.63 -5.17 18.46
CA GLU A 77 3.59 -6.55 18.98
C GLU A 77 2.38 -7.31 18.48
N LYS A 78 1.20 -6.66 18.39
CA LYS A 78 0.02 -7.28 17.78
C LYS A 78 0.31 -7.70 16.34
N MET A 79 0.99 -6.84 15.58
CA MET A 79 1.35 -7.14 14.19
C MET A 79 2.42 -8.24 14.07
N ALA A 80 3.36 -8.32 15.02
CA ALA A 80 4.30 -9.44 15.11
C ALA A 80 3.59 -10.78 15.36
N GLN A 81 2.49 -10.74 16.12
CA GLN A 81 1.68 -11.92 16.48
C GLN A 81 0.52 -12.18 15.50
N SER A 82 0.38 -11.37 14.45
CA SER A 82 -0.75 -11.46 13.50
C SER A 82 -0.80 -12.78 12.72
N GLY A 83 0.31 -13.52 12.66
CA GLY A 83 0.43 -14.73 11.83
C GLY A 83 0.46 -14.42 10.33
N MET A 84 0.76 -13.19 9.93
CA MET A 84 0.92 -12.84 8.51
C MET A 84 2.11 -13.58 7.91
N ASN A 85 1.87 -14.32 6.84
CA ASN A 85 2.82 -15.32 6.34
C ASN A 85 3.87 -14.79 5.34
N SER A 86 3.76 -13.55 4.89
CA SER A 86 4.73 -12.93 3.97
C SER A 86 4.76 -11.41 4.11
N GLU A 87 5.51 -10.73 3.26
CA GLU A 87 5.73 -9.28 3.31
C GLU A 87 4.56 -8.43 2.81
N ILE A 88 4.49 -7.20 3.32
CA ILE A 88 3.61 -6.14 2.84
C ILE A 88 4.41 -5.25 1.91
N ARG A 89 3.92 -5.09 0.68
CA ARG A 89 4.55 -4.27 -0.37
C ARG A 89 3.81 -2.96 -0.60
N ALA A 90 2.50 -2.97 -0.37
CA ALA A 90 1.63 -1.83 -0.48
C ALA A 90 0.96 -1.54 0.86
N LEU A 91 0.98 -0.27 1.25
CA LEU A 91 0.31 0.23 2.45
C LEU A 91 -0.33 1.57 2.10
N ALA A 92 -1.61 1.70 2.43
CA ALA A 92 -2.36 2.92 2.30
C ALA A 92 -3.12 3.22 3.61
N ASN A 93 -3.30 4.50 3.90
CA ASN A 93 -4.07 4.96 5.05
C ASN A 93 -5.36 5.64 4.57
N GLN A 94 -6.49 5.26 5.15
CA GLN A 94 -7.79 5.91 4.98
C GLN A 94 -8.40 6.13 6.36
N GLU A 95 -8.45 7.38 6.82
CA GLU A 95 -9.10 7.74 8.10
C GLU A 95 -8.60 6.89 9.30
N ASN A 96 -7.29 6.62 9.35
CA ASN A 96 -6.59 5.77 10.33
C ASN A 96 -6.81 4.26 10.17
N GLN A 97 -7.68 3.82 9.26
CA GLN A 97 -7.73 2.44 8.79
C GLN A 97 -6.58 2.20 7.80
N LEU A 98 -6.01 1.01 7.83
CA LEU A 98 -4.93 0.63 6.93
C LEU A 98 -5.45 -0.34 5.89
N ILE A 99 -5.09 -0.11 4.64
CA ILE A 99 -5.25 -1.09 3.58
C ILE A 99 -3.85 -1.59 3.25
N ILE A 100 -3.68 -2.90 3.35
CA ILE A 100 -2.41 -3.58 3.12
C ILE A 100 -2.52 -4.52 1.94
N GLY A 101 -1.46 -4.59 1.15
CA GLY A 101 -1.30 -5.59 0.10
C GLY A 101 0.15 -6.00 -0.04
N GLY A 102 0.41 -7.17 -0.58
CA GLY A 102 1.77 -7.70 -0.67
C GLY A 102 1.79 -9.12 -1.18
N GLU A 103 2.71 -9.93 -0.67
CA GLU A 103 2.88 -11.34 -1.04
C GLU A 103 2.22 -12.28 -0.02
N PHE A 104 1.55 -11.74 1.00
CA PHE A 104 0.87 -12.53 2.02
C PHE A 104 -0.42 -13.13 1.48
N THR A 105 -0.71 -14.37 1.86
CA THR A 105 -1.98 -15.03 1.54
C THR A 105 -2.82 -15.25 2.79
N HIS A 106 -2.20 -15.18 3.98
CA HIS A 106 -2.85 -15.43 5.24
C HIS A 106 -2.55 -14.33 6.26
N ILE A 107 -3.54 -14.05 7.12
CA ILE A 107 -3.39 -13.34 8.39
C ILE A 107 -4.03 -14.23 9.45
N GLY A 108 -3.21 -14.84 10.29
CA GLY A 108 -3.63 -15.90 11.20
C GLY A 108 -4.23 -17.07 10.42
N GLN A 109 -5.50 -17.39 10.69
CA GLN A 109 -6.24 -18.44 9.99
C GLN A 109 -7.06 -17.94 8.80
N SER A 110 -7.09 -16.62 8.56
CA SER A 110 -7.89 -16.03 7.48
C SER A 110 -7.11 -16.02 6.17
N LEU A 111 -7.69 -16.61 5.12
CA LEU A 111 -7.21 -16.44 3.74
C LEU A 111 -7.64 -15.05 3.25
N VAL A 112 -6.70 -14.24 2.77
CA VAL A 112 -6.94 -12.82 2.44
C VAL A 112 -6.50 -12.42 1.02
N GLY A 113 -6.04 -13.36 0.19
CA GLY A 113 -5.84 -13.13 -1.25
C GLY A 113 -5.03 -11.87 -1.59
N TYR A 114 -3.89 -11.67 -0.92
CA TYR A 114 -2.95 -10.56 -1.12
C TYR A 114 -3.45 -9.16 -0.75
N ILE A 115 -4.62 -9.03 -0.13
CA ILE A 115 -5.15 -7.75 0.34
C ILE A 115 -5.93 -7.87 1.65
N ALA A 116 -5.71 -6.96 2.57
CA ALA A 116 -6.50 -6.89 3.80
C ALA A 116 -6.72 -5.45 4.24
N LYS A 117 -7.76 -5.26 5.05
CA LYS A 117 -8.06 -4.00 5.72
C LYS A 117 -7.93 -4.20 7.22
N LEU A 118 -7.23 -3.28 7.87
CA LEU A 118 -7.05 -3.22 9.31
C LEU A 118 -7.69 -1.94 9.86
N ASP A 119 -8.24 -2.00 11.07
CA ASP A 119 -8.63 -0.80 11.80
C ASP A 119 -7.40 -0.05 12.36
N ALA A 120 -7.65 1.04 13.09
CA ALA A 120 -6.60 1.85 13.67
C ALA A 120 -5.80 1.09 14.75
N GLU A 121 -6.35 0.05 15.36
CA GLU A 121 -5.71 -0.77 16.38
C GLU A 121 -5.07 -2.03 15.78
N GLY A 122 -5.06 -2.15 14.44
CA GLY A 122 -4.48 -3.28 13.71
C GLY A 122 -5.35 -4.54 13.67
N ASN A 123 -6.62 -4.47 14.09
CA ASN A 123 -7.51 -5.63 13.98
C ASN A 123 -7.97 -5.80 12.53
N LEU A 124 -8.06 -7.06 12.09
CA LEU A 124 -8.49 -7.44 10.76
C LEU A 124 -9.99 -7.18 10.57
N ASP A 125 -10.35 -6.44 9.51
CA ASP A 125 -11.74 -6.25 9.09
C ASP A 125 -12.26 -7.52 8.40
N THR A 126 -12.95 -8.36 9.17
CA THR A 126 -13.48 -9.64 8.68
C THR A 126 -14.58 -9.48 7.63
N ASN A 127 -15.28 -8.34 7.58
CA ASN A 127 -16.24 -8.07 6.52
C ASN A 127 -15.52 -7.78 5.19
N PHE A 128 -14.41 -7.04 5.23
CA PHE A 128 -13.56 -6.82 4.08
C PHE A 128 -13.03 -8.15 3.53
N VAL A 129 -12.54 -9.03 4.41
CA VAL A 129 -12.07 -10.38 4.02
C VAL A 129 -13.19 -11.18 3.35
N LYS A 130 -14.38 -11.22 3.97
CA LYS A 130 -15.53 -11.94 3.42
C LYS A 130 -15.94 -11.43 2.03
N ASN A 131 -15.99 -10.11 1.85
CA ASN A 131 -16.34 -9.49 0.57
C ASN A 131 -15.24 -9.65 -0.47
N SER A 132 -13.99 -9.76 -0.03
CA SER A 132 -12.85 -9.96 -0.92
C SER A 132 -12.77 -11.38 -1.46
N GLY A 133 -13.44 -12.37 -0.85
CA GLY A 133 -13.51 -13.73 -1.36
C GLY A 133 -12.15 -14.41 -1.41
N VAL A 134 -11.79 -14.96 -2.58
CA VAL A 134 -10.44 -15.51 -2.85
C VAL A 134 -9.41 -14.40 -3.05
N GLY A 135 -9.84 -13.17 -3.37
CA GLY A 135 -9.00 -12.00 -3.56
C GLY A 135 -8.26 -12.01 -4.90
N PHE A 136 -7.04 -11.45 -4.91
CA PHE A 136 -6.16 -11.46 -6.07
C PHE A 136 -5.49 -12.82 -6.27
N ASP A 137 -5.06 -13.11 -7.50
CA ASP A 137 -4.33 -14.34 -7.85
C ASP A 137 -2.79 -14.20 -7.76
N ASP A 138 -2.29 -13.00 -7.54
CA ASP A 138 -0.86 -12.72 -7.31
C ASP A 138 -0.70 -11.42 -6.49
N ARG A 139 0.54 -11.07 -6.18
CA ARG A 139 0.91 -10.01 -5.25
C ARG A 139 0.43 -8.63 -5.67
N VAL A 140 0.05 -7.87 -4.65
CA VAL A 140 -0.30 -6.45 -4.74
C VAL A 140 0.94 -5.61 -4.48
N ASN A 141 1.25 -4.69 -5.40
CA ASN A 141 2.46 -3.86 -5.35
C ASN A 141 2.15 -2.39 -4.98
N GLU A 142 0.96 -1.88 -5.28
CA GLU A 142 0.59 -0.50 -4.96
C GLU A 142 -0.91 -0.38 -4.67
N ILE A 143 -1.26 0.50 -3.71
CA ILE A 143 -2.63 0.77 -3.31
C ILE A 143 -2.82 2.28 -3.22
N ILE A 144 -3.86 2.76 -3.90
CA ILE A 144 -4.22 4.17 -3.95
C ILE A 144 -5.64 4.34 -3.44
N VAL A 145 -5.80 5.15 -2.40
CA VAL A 145 -7.12 5.56 -1.89
C VAL A 145 -7.61 6.74 -2.70
N GLN A 146 -8.78 6.59 -3.33
CA GLN A 146 -9.46 7.65 -4.05
C GLN A 146 -10.17 8.61 -3.08
N PRO A 147 -10.45 9.86 -3.49
CA PRO A 147 -11.22 10.81 -2.67
C PRO A 147 -12.62 10.33 -2.28
N ASP A 148 -13.21 9.43 -3.07
CA ASP A 148 -14.52 8.81 -2.79
C ASP A 148 -14.43 7.55 -1.90
N GLY A 149 -13.23 7.23 -1.41
CA GLY A 149 -12.96 6.09 -0.53
C GLY A 149 -12.75 4.76 -1.25
N LYS A 150 -12.86 4.69 -2.58
CA LYS A 150 -12.51 3.47 -3.34
C LYS A 150 -11.00 3.26 -3.37
N TYR A 151 -10.58 2.04 -3.70
CA TYR A 151 -9.17 1.68 -3.82
C TYR A 151 -8.82 1.33 -5.26
N VAL A 152 -7.78 1.96 -5.83
CA VAL A 152 -7.13 1.43 -7.04
C VAL A 152 -5.92 0.62 -6.62
N ILE A 153 -5.86 -0.60 -7.12
CA ILE A 153 -4.85 -1.59 -6.77
C ILE A 153 -4.04 -1.89 -8.03
N LEU A 154 -2.70 -1.94 -7.90
CA LEU A 154 -1.78 -2.37 -8.96
C LEU A 154 -0.90 -3.50 -8.44
N GLY A 155 -0.52 -4.44 -9.31
CA GLY A 155 0.21 -5.62 -8.91
C GLY A 155 0.54 -6.55 -10.07
N ASP A 156 1.08 -7.72 -9.73
CA ASP A 156 1.39 -8.77 -10.71
C ASP A 156 0.16 -9.64 -11.03
N PHE A 157 -0.94 -9.44 -10.28
CA PHE A 157 -2.20 -10.16 -10.46
C PHE A 157 -2.78 -9.99 -11.86
N THR A 158 -3.51 -11.02 -12.28
CA THR A 158 -4.28 -11.02 -13.52
C THR A 158 -5.78 -11.11 -13.30
N SER A 159 -6.20 -11.47 -12.09
CA SER A 159 -7.60 -11.58 -11.71
C SER A 159 -7.87 -11.19 -10.26
N TYR A 160 -9.15 -10.89 -10.00
CA TYR A 160 -9.70 -10.69 -8.66
C TYR A 160 -11.00 -11.49 -8.55
N ASN A 161 -11.05 -12.47 -7.65
CA ASN A 161 -12.17 -13.43 -7.56
C ASN A 161 -12.52 -14.12 -8.88
N GLY A 162 -11.51 -14.38 -9.72
CA GLY A 162 -11.68 -14.99 -11.05
C GLY A 162 -12.13 -14.01 -12.15
N GLU A 163 -12.49 -12.77 -11.80
CA GLU A 163 -12.76 -11.72 -12.77
C GLU A 163 -11.46 -11.12 -13.31
N LYS A 164 -11.40 -10.85 -14.61
CA LYS A 164 -10.19 -10.37 -15.28
C LYS A 164 -9.83 -8.96 -14.81
N ALA A 165 -8.61 -8.81 -14.28
CA ALA A 165 -8.08 -7.54 -13.79
C ALA A 165 -6.55 -7.46 -14.02
N PRO A 166 -6.05 -7.35 -15.27
CA PRO A 166 -4.63 -7.49 -15.54
C PRO A 166 -3.86 -6.28 -15.02
N HIS A 167 -3.14 -6.49 -13.93
CA HIS A 167 -2.27 -5.54 -13.23
C HIS A 167 -2.94 -4.26 -12.69
N ILE A 168 -4.27 -4.14 -12.79
CA ILE A 168 -5.04 -3.03 -12.25
C ILE A 168 -6.46 -3.48 -11.90
N ALA A 169 -6.92 -3.08 -10.71
CA ALA A 169 -8.30 -3.27 -10.26
C ALA A 169 -8.78 -2.04 -9.47
N ARG A 170 -10.10 -1.86 -9.39
CA ARG A 170 -10.71 -0.95 -8.41
C ARG A 170 -11.62 -1.75 -7.47
N LEU A 171 -11.51 -1.46 -6.18
CA LEU A 171 -12.34 -2.07 -5.14
C LEU A 171 -13.17 -0.98 -4.45
N PHE A 172 -14.37 -1.36 -4.01
CA PHE A 172 -15.16 -0.57 -3.08
C PHE A 172 -14.53 -0.57 -1.67
N PRO A 173 -14.89 0.39 -0.79
CA PRO A 173 -14.37 0.46 0.57
C PRO A 173 -14.56 -0.84 1.39
N ASP A 174 -15.56 -1.64 1.04
CA ASP A 174 -15.92 -2.89 1.69
C ASP A 174 -15.19 -4.12 1.11
N GLY A 175 -14.30 -3.93 0.11
CA GLY A 175 -13.53 -4.98 -0.53
C GLY A 175 -14.18 -5.58 -1.78
N LYS A 176 -15.41 -5.21 -2.16
CA LYS A 176 -16.01 -5.75 -3.39
C LYS A 176 -15.33 -5.22 -4.65
N PHE A 177 -15.26 -6.06 -5.68
CA PHE A 177 -14.79 -5.66 -7.01
C PHE A 177 -15.70 -4.61 -7.64
N ASP A 178 -15.12 -3.53 -8.15
CA ASP A 178 -15.86 -2.50 -8.88
C ASP A 178 -15.76 -2.71 -10.39
N SER A 179 -16.71 -3.48 -10.93
CA SER A 179 -16.80 -3.78 -12.36
C SER A 179 -17.13 -2.56 -13.24
N SER A 180 -17.50 -1.41 -12.65
CA SER A 180 -17.66 -0.17 -13.41
C SER A 180 -16.32 0.47 -13.80
N PHE A 181 -15.21 0.02 -13.19
CA PHE A 181 -13.86 0.40 -13.57
C PHE A 181 -13.37 -0.46 -14.74
N GLN A 182 -13.63 0.02 -15.96
CA GLN A 182 -13.48 -0.72 -17.21
C GLN A 182 -12.02 -0.79 -17.64
N VAL A 183 -11.29 -1.77 -17.10
CA VAL A 183 -9.87 -1.99 -17.40
C VAL A 183 -9.62 -2.84 -18.66
N ASP A 184 -10.62 -3.58 -19.14
CA ASP A 184 -10.56 -4.47 -20.31
C ASP A 184 -9.35 -5.43 -20.32
N SER A 185 -8.33 -5.17 -21.15
CA SER A 185 -7.08 -5.94 -21.18
C SER A 185 -6.01 -5.44 -20.21
N GLY A 186 -6.27 -4.37 -19.47
CA GLY A 186 -5.37 -3.84 -18.46
C GLY A 186 -4.01 -3.42 -19.03
N PHE A 187 -2.96 -3.54 -18.23
CA PHE A 187 -1.58 -3.42 -18.71
C PHE A 187 -1.08 -4.76 -19.28
N ASP A 188 -0.13 -4.73 -20.20
CA ASP A 188 0.57 -5.93 -20.68
C ASP A 188 1.72 -6.40 -19.78
N GLN A 189 2.10 -5.57 -18.81
CA GLN A 189 3.07 -5.88 -17.77
C GLN A 189 2.74 -5.09 -16.50
N ALA A 190 3.07 -5.64 -15.34
CA ALA A 190 2.84 -4.99 -14.06
C ALA A 190 3.50 -3.60 -13.98
N PRO A 191 2.74 -2.54 -13.65
CA PRO A 191 3.32 -1.24 -13.33
C PRO A 191 4.15 -1.28 -12.05
N HIS A 192 5.11 -0.35 -11.93
CA HIS A 192 5.95 -0.24 -10.74
C HIS A 192 5.46 0.85 -9.78
N PHE A 193 4.96 1.98 -10.31
CA PHE A 193 4.60 3.14 -9.50
C PHE A 193 3.34 3.80 -10.03
N ALA A 194 2.57 4.39 -9.13
CA ALA A 194 1.47 5.25 -9.51
C ALA A 194 1.22 6.39 -8.51
N LYS A 195 0.68 7.50 -9.02
CA LYS A 195 0.35 8.69 -8.24
C LYS A 195 -0.92 9.35 -8.75
N LEU A 196 -1.76 9.77 -7.81
CA LEU A 196 -2.93 10.60 -8.07
C LEU A 196 -2.51 12.01 -8.52
N SER A 197 -3.26 12.56 -9.46
CA SER A 197 -3.29 13.99 -9.72
C SER A 197 -3.79 14.77 -8.51
N HIS A 198 -3.48 16.07 -8.45
CA HIS A 198 -3.90 16.93 -7.34
C HIS A 198 -5.43 17.01 -7.17
N ASP A 199 -6.17 16.93 -8.27
CA ASP A 199 -7.64 16.94 -8.27
C ASP A 199 -8.26 15.56 -8.00
N GLY A 200 -7.45 14.50 -7.85
CA GLY A 200 -7.91 13.15 -7.57
C GLY A 200 -8.67 12.46 -8.71
N LYS A 201 -8.59 12.98 -9.95
CA LYS A 201 -9.32 12.45 -11.11
C LYS A 201 -8.50 11.57 -12.05
N ILE A 202 -7.18 11.75 -12.03
CA ILE A 202 -6.25 11.06 -12.93
C ILE A 202 -5.24 10.28 -12.09
N LEU A 203 -4.98 9.05 -12.51
CA LEU A 203 -3.86 8.26 -12.03
C LEU A 203 -2.73 8.27 -13.06
N TYR A 204 -1.57 8.76 -12.66
CA TYR A 204 -0.32 8.61 -13.43
C TYR A 204 0.30 7.28 -13.04
N VAL A 205 0.50 6.38 -14.01
CA VAL A 205 1.02 5.03 -13.79
C VAL A 205 2.29 4.86 -14.62
N SER A 206 3.35 4.33 -14.02
CA SER A 206 4.64 4.12 -14.70
C SER A 206 5.23 2.74 -14.42
N GLY A 207 5.97 2.18 -15.37
CA GLY A 207 6.52 0.84 -15.28
C GLY A 207 7.09 0.35 -16.61
N PRO A 208 7.40 -0.95 -16.74
CA PRO A 208 7.98 -1.54 -17.95
C PRO A 208 6.96 -1.83 -19.07
N PHE A 209 5.66 -1.68 -18.80
CA PHE A 209 4.57 -1.93 -19.74
C PHE A 209 4.73 -1.19 -21.08
N ARG A 210 4.22 -1.81 -22.14
CA ARG A 210 4.21 -1.23 -23.51
C ARG A 210 2.82 -0.88 -23.97
N SER A 211 1.79 -1.42 -23.33
CA SER A 211 0.41 -1.14 -23.67
C SER A 211 -0.52 -1.08 -22.47
N TYR A 212 -1.60 -0.34 -22.65
CA TYR A 212 -2.75 -0.33 -21.77
C TYR A 212 -4.02 -0.42 -22.61
N GLN A 213 -4.93 -1.34 -22.28
CA GLN A 213 -6.14 -1.61 -23.07
C GLN A 213 -5.83 -1.85 -24.56
N ASN A 214 -4.77 -2.62 -24.84
CA ASN A 214 -4.25 -2.91 -26.18
C ASN A 214 -3.80 -1.67 -26.99
N LYS A 215 -3.68 -0.49 -26.36
CA LYS A 215 -3.17 0.72 -27.01
C LYS A 215 -1.69 0.88 -26.67
N ASN A 216 -0.88 1.16 -27.70
CA ASN A 216 0.55 1.42 -27.54
C ASN A 216 0.76 2.64 -26.62
N MET A 217 1.29 2.40 -25.43
CA MET A 217 1.45 3.37 -24.36
C MET A 217 2.66 2.97 -23.52
N PRO A 218 3.89 3.17 -24.02
CA PRO A 218 5.06 2.67 -23.34
C PRO A 218 5.39 3.49 -22.10
N TYR A 219 5.61 2.77 -21.00
CA TYR A 219 6.19 3.22 -19.74
C TYR A 219 5.43 4.21 -18.87
N LEU A 220 4.53 5.02 -19.44
CA LEU A 220 3.76 6.01 -18.72
C LEU A 220 2.33 6.10 -19.27
N ALA A 221 1.34 5.96 -18.40
CA ALA A 221 -0.07 6.08 -18.74
C ALA A 221 -0.78 7.06 -17.80
N LYS A 222 -1.83 7.71 -18.33
CA LYS A 222 -2.77 8.53 -17.54
C LYS A 222 -4.13 7.84 -17.57
N ILE A 223 -4.62 7.41 -16.42
CA ILE A 223 -5.88 6.67 -16.30
C ILE A 223 -6.92 7.56 -15.63
N SER A 224 -8.10 7.67 -16.22
CA SER A 224 -9.27 8.28 -15.61
C SER A 224 -9.73 7.42 -14.43
N LEU A 225 -9.79 8.00 -13.24
CA LEU A 225 -10.16 7.26 -12.04
C LEU A 225 -11.64 6.93 -11.95
N ASP A 226 -12.50 7.63 -12.69
CA ASP A 226 -13.93 7.35 -12.75
C ASP A 226 -14.21 6.07 -13.55
N SER A 227 -13.49 5.88 -14.66
CA SER A 227 -13.82 4.88 -15.68
C SER A 227 -12.78 3.77 -15.84
N GLY A 228 -11.55 3.97 -15.39
CA GLY A 228 -10.44 3.07 -15.68
C GLY A 228 -9.94 3.15 -17.12
N ARG A 229 -10.35 4.15 -17.90
CA ARG A 229 -9.91 4.32 -19.29
C ARG A 229 -8.73 5.29 -19.38
N LEU A 230 -7.99 5.24 -20.49
CA LEU A 230 -7.02 6.28 -20.81
C LEU A 230 -7.67 7.68 -20.78
N HIS A 231 -7.05 8.59 -20.05
CA HIS A 231 -7.38 10.01 -20.10
C HIS A 231 -6.72 10.63 -21.33
N GLN A 232 -7.51 11.28 -22.19
CA GLN A 232 -7.04 11.96 -23.39
C GLN A 232 -6.35 13.28 -23.06
#